data_AF-A0A8T3RRN7-F1
#
_entry.id   AF-A0A8T3RRN7-F1
#
_cell.length_a   1.000
_cell.length_b   1.000
_cell.length_c   1.000
_cell.angle_alpha   90.00
_cell.angle_beta   90.00
_cell.angle_gamma   90.00
#
_symmetry.space_group_name_H-M   'P 1'
#
loop_
_entity.id
_entity.type
_entity.pdbx_description
1 polymer ?
#
loop_
_entity_poly.entity_id
_entity_poly.type
_entity_poly.pdbx_seq_one_letter_code
_entity_poly.pdbx_strand_id
1 'polypeptide(L)'
;MVDGAGRLEGDDREIVTFHAPEEPGLARLEVTVTQGDVSVSAEAMITVTDSLLPEAKDKSAKEHGLPGYTFKRAPGELWRSRYDAGQNLIVINNGNRDFVYASRNRALKLRYICRLFAKEMVCRNFPGQPRDQLLERMIELSTYTEEHLR
;
A
#
# COMPACT_ATOMS: atom_id res chain seq x y z
N MET A 1 2.93 27.98 -8.29
CA MET A 1 3.77 26.76 -8.33
C MET A 1 5.21 27.21 -8.45
N VAL A 2 6.11 26.66 -7.64
CA VAL A 2 7.51 27.09 -7.61
C VAL A 2 8.38 26.21 -8.50
N ASP A 3 8.09 24.92 -8.57
CA ASP A 3 8.86 23.95 -9.37
C ASP A 3 8.03 22.69 -9.67
N GLY A 4 8.35 21.99 -10.75
CA GLY A 4 7.68 20.76 -11.20
C GLY A 4 6.62 20.95 -12.29
N ALA A 5 6.10 19.83 -12.79
CA ALA A 5 5.07 19.77 -13.83
C ALA A 5 3.65 19.72 -13.24
N GLY A 6 2.65 20.13 -14.03
CA GLY A 6 1.26 20.20 -13.62
C GLY A 6 0.67 21.60 -13.80
N ARG A 7 -0.58 21.79 -13.37
CA ARG A 7 -1.29 23.07 -13.50
C ARG A 7 -2.07 23.39 -12.24
N LEU A 8 -1.98 24.64 -11.79
CA LEU A 8 -2.86 25.16 -10.75
C LEU A 8 -4.08 25.84 -11.39
N GLU A 9 -5.24 25.66 -10.78
CA GLU A 9 -6.47 26.34 -11.14
C GLU A 9 -7.00 27.12 -9.95
N GLY A 10 -7.27 28.41 -10.17
CA GLY A 10 -7.74 29.35 -9.14
C GLY A 10 -6.65 29.73 -8.14
N ASP A 11 -5.43 30.02 -8.62
CA ASP A 11 -4.27 30.40 -7.79
C ASP A 11 -4.40 31.75 -7.07
N ASP A 12 -5.52 32.45 -7.28
CA ASP A 12 -5.94 33.68 -6.61
C ASP A 12 -7.08 33.48 -5.59
N ARG A 13 -7.50 32.23 -5.34
CA ARG A 13 -8.62 31.89 -4.43
C ARG A 13 -8.14 31.21 -3.16
N GLU A 14 -9.03 31.17 -2.16
CA GLU A 14 -8.81 30.46 -0.90
C GLU A 14 -8.59 28.95 -1.11
N ILE A 15 -9.17 28.37 -2.15
CA ILE A 15 -9.02 26.96 -2.52
C ILE A 15 -8.45 26.88 -3.94
N VAL A 16 -7.24 26.35 -4.05
CA VAL A 16 -6.54 26.12 -5.33
C VAL A 16 -6.58 24.64 -5.67
N THR A 17 -6.94 24.30 -6.90
CA THR A 17 -6.91 22.90 -7.38
C THR A 17 -5.61 22.64 -8.15
N PHE A 18 -4.90 21.56 -7.79
CA PHE A 18 -3.74 21.09 -8.55
C PHE A 18 -4.15 19.95 -9.49
N HIS A 19 -3.87 20.14 -10.78
CA HIS A 19 -4.04 19.14 -11.82
C HIS A 19 -2.69 18.47 -12.10
N ALA A 20 -2.64 17.16 -11.85
CA ALA A 20 -1.46 16.35 -12.09
C ALA A 20 -1.11 16.30 -13.59
N PRO A 21 0.17 16.39 -13.97
CA PRO A 21 0.64 16.13 -15.33
C PRO A 21 0.48 14.64 -15.70
N GLU A 22 0.56 14.34 -16.99
CA GLU A 22 0.55 12.95 -17.49
C GLU A 22 1.78 12.16 -17.03
N GLU A 23 2.95 12.81 -16.96
CA GLU A 23 4.18 12.19 -16.50
C GLU A 23 4.33 12.26 -14.97
N PRO A 24 4.61 11.15 -14.28
CA PRO A 24 4.90 11.13 -12.85
C PRO A 24 6.08 12.04 -12.47
N GLY A 25 5.99 12.69 -11.32
CA GLY A 25 7.01 13.64 -10.89
C GLY A 25 6.74 14.26 -9.52
N LEU A 26 7.63 15.16 -9.11
CA LEU A 26 7.46 15.97 -7.91
C LEU A 26 7.08 17.39 -8.32
N ALA A 27 6.12 17.98 -7.63
CA ALA A 27 5.74 19.38 -7.77
C ALA A 27 5.84 20.08 -6.41
N ARG A 28 6.49 21.25 -6.39
CA ARG A 28 6.63 22.08 -5.20
C ARG A 28 5.70 23.28 -5.28
N LEU A 29 4.82 23.36 -4.29
CA LEU A 29 3.88 24.45 -4.12
C LEU A 29 4.34 25.37 -2.99
N GLU A 30 4.11 26.66 -3.18
CA GLU A 30 4.24 27.67 -2.14
C GLU A 30 2.93 28.44 -2.10
N VAL A 31 2.45 28.70 -0.89
CA VAL A 31 1.32 29.58 -0.63
C VAL A 31 1.81 30.76 0.18
N THR A 32 1.33 31.95 -0.17
CA THR A 32 1.60 33.18 0.57
C THR A 32 0.26 33.78 0.96
N VAL A 33 0.04 33.99 2.25
CA VAL A 33 -1.17 34.61 2.79
C VAL A 33 -0.81 36.00 3.33
N THR A 34 -1.60 37.00 2.93
CA THR A 34 -1.42 38.38 3.36
C THR A 34 -2.67 38.89 4.08
N GLN A 35 -2.47 39.56 5.22
CA GLN A 35 -3.53 40.27 5.95
C GLN A 35 -2.98 41.60 6.47
N GLY A 36 -3.38 42.71 5.85
CA GLY A 36 -2.78 44.01 6.11
C GLY A 36 -1.27 43.97 5.85
N ASP A 37 -0.47 44.29 6.87
CA ASP A 37 0.99 44.30 6.79
C ASP A 37 1.63 42.93 7.10
N VAL A 38 0.85 41.91 7.46
CA VAL A 38 1.35 40.57 7.79
C VAL A 38 1.33 39.70 6.54
N SER A 39 2.49 39.17 6.17
CA SER A 39 2.65 38.18 5.10
C SER A 39 3.37 36.95 5.63
N VAL A 40 2.83 35.76 5.36
CA VAL A 40 3.43 34.49 5.77
C VAL A 40 3.37 33.53 4.58
N SER A 41 4.46 32.80 4.34
CA SER A 41 4.51 31.75 3.32
C SER A 41 4.66 30.35 3.93
N ALA A 42 4.18 29.36 3.19
CA ALA A 42 4.35 27.95 3.50
C ALA A 42 4.58 27.15 2.22
N GLU A 43 5.42 26.12 2.31
CA GLU A 43 5.70 25.22 1.19
C GLU A 43 5.09 23.83 1.40
N ALA A 44 4.69 23.20 0.29
CA ALA A 44 4.20 21.83 0.25
C ALA A 44 4.78 21.07 -0.95
N MET A 45 4.98 19.76 -0.79
CA MET A 45 5.46 18.88 -1.85
C MET A 45 4.34 17.93 -2.28
N ILE A 46 4.05 17.89 -3.58
CA ILE A 46 3.11 16.94 -4.19
C ILE A 46 3.92 15.88 -4.93
N THR A 47 3.65 14.61 -4.64
CA THR A 47 4.17 13.48 -5.40
C THR A 47 3.09 12.98 -6.35
N VAL A 48 3.33 13.15 -7.65
CA VAL A 48 2.46 12.65 -8.71
C VAL A 48 2.98 11.30 -9.16
N THR A 49 2.11 10.29 -9.10
CA THR A 49 2.42 8.93 -9.53
C THR A 49 1.34 8.43 -10.47
N ASP A 50 1.72 7.68 -11.50
CA ASP A 50 0.82 7.02 -12.46
C ASP A 50 -0.24 6.12 -11.77
N SER A 51 0.08 5.60 -10.57
CA SER A 51 -0.93 5.02 -9.67
C SER A 51 -0.59 5.29 -8.20
N LEU A 52 -1.49 6.00 -7.52
CA LEU A 52 -1.44 6.27 -6.07
C LEU A 52 -2.07 5.09 -5.32
N LEU A 53 -1.38 3.95 -5.24
CA LEU A 53 -1.87 2.72 -4.58
C LEU A 53 -3.09 2.08 -5.29
N PRO A 54 -3.30 0.76 -5.19
CA PRO A 54 -4.48 0.12 -5.78
C PRO A 54 -5.74 0.70 -5.14
N GLU A 55 -6.70 1.11 -5.98
CA GLU A 55 -7.99 1.65 -5.58
C GLU A 55 -8.61 0.83 -4.44
N ALA A 56 -8.85 1.47 -3.30
CA ALA A 56 -9.73 0.93 -2.29
C ALA A 56 -11.16 0.97 -2.86
N LYS A 57 -11.55 -0.10 -3.57
CA LYS A 57 -12.91 -0.23 -4.09
C LYS A 57 -13.89 -0.31 -2.93
N ASP A 58 -14.90 0.55 -3.02
CA ASP A 58 -16.05 0.57 -2.15
C ASP A 58 -16.75 -0.80 -2.12
N LYS A 59 -17.29 -1.10 -0.96
CA LYS A 59 -17.78 -2.41 -0.53
C LYS A 59 -18.85 -2.98 -1.47
N SER A 60 -18.57 -4.13 -2.07
CA SER A 60 -19.58 -5.17 -2.22
C SER A 60 -19.03 -6.47 -1.62
N ALA A 61 -19.63 -6.86 -0.51
CA ALA A 61 -19.49 -8.20 0.03
C ALA A 61 -20.09 -9.16 -1.00
N LYS A 62 -19.29 -9.66 -1.96
CA LYS A 62 -19.49 -10.89 -2.75
C LYS A 62 -18.50 -11.12 -3.90
N GLU A 63 -17.46 -10.31 -4.12
CA GLU A 63 -16.53 -10.60 -5.23
C GLU A 63 -15.38 -11.52 -4.81
N HIS A 64 -15.28 -12.66 -5.51
CA HIS A 64 -14.25 -13.69 -5.41
C HIS A 64 -12.90 -13.22 -6.01
N GLY A 65 -12.45 -12.03 -5.63
CA GLY A 65 -11.16 -11.46 -6.06
C GLY A 65 -10.02 -11.85 -5.13
N LEU A 66 -8.78 -11.70 -5.62
CA LEU A 66 -7.59 -11.78 -4.77
C LEU A 66 -7.73 -10.76 -3.61
N PRO A 67 -7.41 -11.15 -2.37
CA PRO A 67 -7.56 -10.26 -1.24
C PRO A 67 -6.60 -9.06 -1.35
N GLY A 68 -7.02 -7.92 -0.82
CA GLY A 68 -6.11 -6.80 -0.58
C GLY A 68 -5.18 -7.09 0.62
N TYR A 69 -4.26 -6.17 0.92
CA TYR A 69 -3.51 -6.22 2.17
C TYR A 69 -3.41 -4.85 2.84
N THR A 70 -3.23 -4.87 4.16
CA THR A 70 -2.98 -3.68 4.96
C THR A 70 -1.96 -3.97 6.05
N PHE A 71 -1.43 -2.92 6.69
CA PHE A 71 -0.48 -3.03 7.78
C PHE A 71 -1.12 -2.72 9.13
N LYS A 72 -0.79 -3.52 10.13
CA LYS A 72 -1.07 -3.23 11.53
C LYS A 72 0.20 -3.30 12.34
N ARG A 73 0.51 -2.24 13.10
CA ARG A 73 1.66 -2.21 13.99
C ARG A 73 1.33 -2.91 15.30
N ALA A 74 1.85 -4.12 15.47
CA ALA A 74 1.66 -4.93 16.67
C ALA A 74 2.99 -5.58 17.12
N PRO A 75 3.96 -4.78 17.60
CA PRO A 75 5.22 -5.30 18.10
C PRO A 75 5.00 -6.23 19.31
N GLY A 76 5.83 -7.27 19.43
CA GLY A 76 5.71 -8.29 20.49
C GLY A 76 4.74 -9.43 20.15
N GLU A 77 3.82 -9.23 19.20
CA GLU A 77 2.92 -10.29 18.75
C GLU A 77 3.62 -11.33 17.86
N LEU A 78 3.31 -12.61 18.08
CA LEU A 78 3.93 -13.74 17.37
C LEU A 78 3.38 -13.95 15.95
N TRP A 79 2.22 -13.39 15.63
CA TRP A 79 1.61 -13.54 14.30
C TRP A 79 2.24 -12.58 13.29
N ARG A 80 2.39 -13.07 12.06
CA ARG A 80 3.00 -12.32 10.93
C ARG A 80 1.95 -11.72 10.01
N SER A 81 0.88 -12.46 9.77
CA SER A 81 -0.31 -12.01 9.06
C SER A 81 -1.55 -12.73 9.59
N ARG A 82 -2.72 -12.13 9.33
CA ARG A 82 -4.04 -12.73 9.54
C ARG A 82 -4.96 -12.33 8.40
N TYR A 83 -5.89 -13.20 8.06
CA TYR A 83 -6.92 -12.92 7.09
C TYR A 83 -8.20 -12.37 7.76
N ASP A 84 -8.65 -11.20 7.31
CA ASP A 84 -9.93 -10.60 7.66
C ASP A 84 -10.97 -10.92 6.58
N ALA A 85 -11.87 -11.86 6.88
CA ALA A 85 -12.92 -12.28 5.96
C ALA A 85 -14.04 -11.27 5.78
N GLY A 86 -14.25 -10.37 6.74
CA GLY A 86 -15.25 -9.32 6.61
C GLY A 86 -14.82 -8.25 5.61
N GLN A 87 -13.51 -8.00 5.50
CA GLN A 87 -12.95 -6.97 4.61
C GLN A 87 -12.25 -7.54 3.36
N ASN A 88 -12.12 -8.87 3.23
CA ASN A 88 -11.28 -9.52 2.22
C ASN A 88 -9.83 -8.98 2.22
N LEU A 89 -9.25 -8.81 3.42
CA LEU A 89 -7.92 -8.23 3.60
C LEU A 89 -6.97 -9.17 4.32
N ILE A 90 -5.72 -9.19 3.88
CA ILE A 90 -4.61 -9.75 4.64
C ILE A 90 -4.00 -8.64 5.49
N VAL A 91 -4.15 -8.75 6.80
CA VAL A 91 -3.54 -7.83 7.77
C VAL A 91 -2.13 -8.32 8.08
N ILE A 92 -1.12 -7.54 7.72
CA ILE A 92 0.30 -7.85 7.95
C ILE A 92 0.79 -7.12 9.21
N ASN A 93 1.44 -7.84 10.12
CA ASN A 93 2.06 -7.25 11.29
C ASN A 93 3.38 -6.56 10.90
N ASN A 94 3.35 -5.25 10.68
CA ASN A 94 4.56 -4.51 10.35
C ASN A 94 5.46 -4.21 11.57
N GLY A 95 4.98 -4.52 12.79
CA GLY A 95 5.77 -4.49 14.02
C GLY A 95 6.52 -5.79 14.32
N ASN A 96 6.27 -6.87 13.56
CA ASN A 96 6.95 -8.15 13.75
C ASN A 96 8.42 -8.08 13.28
N ARG A 97 9.32 -8.73 14.02
CA ARG A 97 10.76 -8.75 13.72
C ARG A 97 11.07 -9.18 12.28
N ASP A 98 10.34 -10.17 11.76
CA ASP A 98 10.59 -10.70 10.43
C ASP A 98 10.19 -9.70 9.34
N PHE A 99 9.11 -8.92 9.55
CA PHE A 99 8.74 -7.85 8.63
C PHE A 99 9.77 -6.71 8.65
N VAL A 100 10.24 -6.32 9.84
CA VAL A 100 11.28 -5.29 10.00
C VAL A 100 12.57 -5.72 9.30
N TYR A 101 12.96 -6.99 9.46
CA TYR A 101 14.11 -7.55 8.76
C TYR A 101 13.90 -7.55 7.24
N ALA A 102 12.78 -8.07 6.75
CA ALA A 102 12.48 -8.16 5.33
C ALA A 102 12.37 -6.78 4.66
N SER A 103 11.91 -5.76 5.39
CA SER A 103 11.73 -4.39 4.89
C SER A 103 13.05 -3.65 4.60
N ARG A 104 14.21 -4.21 4.97
CA ARG A 104 15.52 -3.62 4.67
C ARG A 104 15.86 -3.60 3.18
N ASN A 105 15.23 -4.45 2.38
CA ASN A 105 15.45 -4.55 0.94
C ASN A 105 14.10 -4.69 0.23
N ARG A 106 13.86 -3.89 -0.82
CA ARG A 106 12.58 -3.87 -1.55
C ARG A 106 12.19 -5.24 -2.10
N ALA A 107 13.13 -5.97 -2.71
CA ALA A 107 12.88 -7.29 -3.27
C ALA A 107 12.61 -8.32 -2.15
N LEU A 108 13.34 -8.24 -1.04
CA LEU A 108 13.10 -9.09 0.12
C LEU A 108 11.74 -8.83 0.77
N LYS A 109 11.34 -7.56 0.90
CA LYS A 109 10.02 -7.13 1.40
C LYS A 109 8.91 -7.68 0.53
N LEU A 110 9.04 -7.56 -0.80
CA LEU A 110 8.06 -8.10 -1.75
C LEU A 110 7.92 -9.61 -1.60
N ARG A 111 9.04 -10.35 -1.66
CA ARG A 111 9.03 -11.82 -1.46
C ARG A 111 8.42 -12.23 -0.11
N TYR A 112 8.70 -11.47 0.95
CA TYR A 112 8.10 -11.72 2.26
C TYR A 112 6.58 -11.53 2.24
N ILE A 113 6.09 -10.44 1.67
CA ILE A 113 4.65 -10.18 1.52
C ILE A 113 3.98 -11.28 0.70
N CYS A 114 4.58 -11.69 -0.43
CA CYS A 114 4.06 -12.78 -1.27
C CYS A 114 3.92 -14.11 -0.49
N ARG A 115 4.88 -14.46 0.37
CA ARG A 115 4.78 -15.67 1.20
C ARG A 115 3.68 -15.57 2.25
N LEU A 116 3.43 -14.38 2.80
CA LEU A 116 2.29 -14.15 3.70
C LEU A 116 0.95 -14.28 2.95
N PHE A 117 0.90 -13.79 1.71
CA PHE A 117 -0.24 -14.01 0.82
C PHE A 117 -0.53 -15.48 0.59
N ALA A 118 0.50 -16.24 0.19
CA ALA A 118 0.36 -17.68 -0.01
C ALA A 118 -0.20 -18.36 1.25
N LYS A 119 0.33 -18.00 2.43
CA LYS A 119 -0.12 -18.55 3.72
C LYS A 119 -1.60 -18.34 3.96
N GLU A 120 -2.08 -17.10 3.83
CA GLU A 120 -3.49 -16.81 4.06
C GLU A 120 -4.40 -17.43 3.00
N MET A 121 -3.96 -17.44 1.73
CA MET A 121 -4.73 -18.04 0.63
C MET A 121 -4.86 -19.56 0.79
N VAL A 122 -3.79 -20.25 1.16
CA VAL A 122 -3.84 -21.70 1.39
C VAL A 122 -4.75 -22.02 2.58
N CYS A 123 -4.59 -21.31 3.70
CA CYS A 123 -5.46 -21.52 4.86
C CYS A 123 -6.94 -21.25 4.56
N ARG A 124 -7.24 -20.25 3.72
CA ARG A 124 -8.62 -19.90 3.36
C ARG A 124 -9.24 -20.88 2.35
N ASN A 125 -8.50 -21.31 1.35
CA ASN A 125 -9.03 -22.14 0.26
C ASN A 125 -9.13 -23.63 0.63
N PHE A 126 -8.38 -24.08 1.64
CA PHE A 126 -8.35 -25.48 2.06
C PHE A 126 -8.72 -25.66 3.54
N PRO A 127 -9.93 -25.22 3.97
CA PRO A 127 -10.34 -25.36 5.35
C PRO A 127 -10.45 -26.84 5.74
N GLY A 128 -9.93 -27.20 6.93
CA GLY A 128 -10.01 -28.55 7.47
C GLY A 128 -8.97 -29.54 6.93
N GLN A 129 -8.09 -29.13 6.00
CA GLN A 129 -7.00 -30.00 5.57
C GLN A 129 -5.95 -30.22 6.68
N PRO A 130 -5.34 -31.41 6.73
CA PRO A 130 -4.17 -31.70 7.57
C PRO A 130 -3.02 -30.71 7.32
N ARG A 131 -2.22 -30.46 8.37
CA ARG A 131 -1.14 -29.46 8.33
C ARG A 131 -0.08 -29.76 7.28
N ASP A 132 0.27 -31.03 7.10
CA ASP A 132 1.17 -31.51 6.06
C ASP A 132 0.66 -31.13 4.67
N GLN A 133 -0.62 -31.37 4.37
CA GLN A 133 -1.20 -31.02 3.07
C GLN A 133 -1.24 -29.50 2.83
N LEU A 134 -1.53 -28.70 3.87
CA LEU A 134 -1.43 -27.25 3.76
C LEU A 134 0.00 -26.79 3.45
N LEU A 135 1.00 -27.44 4.02
CA LEU A 135 2.40 -27.13 3.74
C LEU A 135 2.79 -27.51 2.30
N GLU A 136 2.29 -28.63 1.77
CA GLU A 136 2.49 -28.98 0.36
C GLU A 136 1.92 -27.90 -0.58
N ARG A 137 0.70 -27.43 -0.32
CA ARG A 137 0.10 -26.32 -1.11
C ARG A 137 0.86 -25.01 -0.97
N MET A 138 1.43 -24.76 0.20
CA MET A 138 2.31 -23.60 0.41
C MET A 138 3.57 -23.66 -0.44
N ILE A 139 4.19 -24.84 -0.57
CA ILE A 139 5.38 -25.05 -1.41
C ILE A 139 5.01 -24.84 -2.88
N GLU A 140 3.94 -25.48 -3.34
CA GLU A 140 3.41 -25.34 -4.71
C GLU A 140 3.18 -23.87 -5.08
N LEU A 141 2.38 -23.16 -4.29
CA LEU A 141 2.02 -21.77 -4.56
C LEU A 141 3.21 -20.81 -4.46
N SER A 142 4.10 -21.01 -3.49
CA SER A 142 5.29 -20.17 -3.35
C SER A 142 6.25 -20.34 -4.52
N THR A 143 6.42 -21.56 -5.01
CA THR A 143 7.28 -21.87 -6.17
C THR A 143 6.75 -21.17 -7.42
N TYR A 144 5.46 -21.32 -7.70
CA TYR A 144 4.81 -20.63 -8.82
C TYR A 144 4.94 -19.11 -8.72
N THR A 145 4.74 -18.56 -7.52
CA THR A 145 4.82 -17.10 -7.31
C THR A 145 6.26 -16.59 -7.52
N GLU A 146 7.27 -17.35 -7.12
CA GLU A 146 8.68 -16.99 -7.31
C GLU A 146 9.09 -16.91 -8.79
N GLU A 147 8.56 -17.80 -9.64
CA GLU A 147 8.81 -17.75 -11.10
C GLU A 147 8.30 -16.47 -11.76
N HIS A 148 7.23 -15.90 -11.22
CA HIS A 148 6.53 -14.73 -11.75
C HIS A 148 6.91 -13.41 -11.04
N LEU A 149 7.75 -13.48 -10.01
CA LEU A 149 8.36 -12.33 -9.33
C LEU A 149 9.66 -11.92 -10.04
N ARG A 150 9.55 -11.38 -11.26
CA ARG A 150 10.69 -10.79 -12.00
C ARG A 150 10.69 -9.27 -11.94
#